data_AF-A0A6B3HEU4-F1
#
_entry.id   AF-A0A6B3HEU4-F1
#
_cell.length_a   1.000
_cell.length_b   1.000
_cell.length_c   1.000
_cell.angle_alpha   90.00
_cell.angle_beta   90.00
_cell.angle_gamma   90.00
#
_symmetry.space_group_name_H-M   'P 1'
#
loop_
_entity.id
_entity.type
_entity.pdbx_description
1 polymer ?
#
loop_
_entity_poly.entity_id
_entity_poly.type
_entity_poly.pdbx_seq_one_letter_code
_entity_poly.pdbx_strand_id
1 'polypeptide(L)' 'LLPQYALAGKTVLPLATGGSVAHVLAIDYALRPVLTSMGAAHVVPGWFTLDKDITVGADGTVSLAAGT' A
#
# COMPACT_ATOMS: atom_id res chain seq x y z
N LEU A 1 12.46 -9.53 -11.99
CA LEU A 1 12.78 -8.34 -11.14
C LEU A 1 12.34 -7.10 -11.89
N LEU A 2 11.81 -6.09 -11.19
CA LEU A 2 11.48 -4.81 -11.82
C LEU A 2 12.78 -4.05 -12.22
N PRO A 3 12.74 -3.23 -13.27
CA PRO A 3 13.86 -2.34 -13.61
C PRO A 3 14.18 -1.38 -12.45
N GLN A 4 15.44 -0.99 -12.34
CA GLN A 4 15.95 -0.12 -11.27
C GLN A 4 15.16 1.18 -11.09
N TYR A 5 14.65 1.77 -12.17
CA TYR A 5 13.89 3.03 -12.16
C TYR A 5 12.47 2.88 -12.70
N ALA A 6 11.81 1.75 -12.42
CA ALA A 6 10.48 1.46 -12.98
C ALA A 6 9.40 2.51 -12.62
N LEU A 7 9.63 3.33 -11.60
CA LEU A 7 8.68 4.34 -11.13
C LEU A 7 9.07 5.78 -11.51
N ALA A 8 10.11 5.96 -12.34
CA ALA A 8 10.54 7.27 -12.84
C ALA A 8 9.36 8.11 -13.35
N GLY A 9 9.19 9.31 -12.77
CA GLY A 9 8.13 10.25 -13.17
C GLY A 9 6.71 9.89 -12.74
N LYS A 10 6.50 8.80 -11.99
CA LYS A 10 5.16 8.33 -11.60
C LYS A 10 4.76 8.84 -10.21
N THR A 11 3.48 9.12 -10.05
CA THR A 11 2.83 9.23 -8.75
C THR A 11 2.45 7.84 -8.26
N VAL A 12 2.72 7.54 -6.98
CA VAL A 12 2.53 6.22 -6.38
C VAL A 12 1.71 6.36 -5.11
N LEU A 13 0.65 5.57 -4.98
CA LEU A 13 -0.14 5.39 -3.77
C LEU A 13 0.23 4.06 -3.10
N PRO A 14 0.93 4.08 -1.96
CA PRO A 14 1.22 2.87 -1.21
C PRO A 14 -0.04 2.31 -0.57
N LEU A 15 -0.32 1.02 -0.79
CA LEU A 15 -1.40 0.29 -0.15
C LEU A 15 -0.80 -0.89 0.62
N ALA A 16 -1.28 -1.12 1.84
CA ALA A 16 -0.91 -2.28 2.64
C ALA A 16 -2.09 -2.78 3.47
N THR A 17 -2.03 -4.05 3.85
CA THR A 17 -2.95 -4.64 4.82
C THR A 17 -2.19 -5.26 5.99
N GLY A 18 -2.88 -5.53 7.09
CA GLY A 18 -2.34 -6.38 8.13
C GLY A 18 -3.29 -6.59 9.31
N GLY A 19 -2.95 -7.57 10.15
CA GLY A 19 -3.80 -7.96 11.28
C GLY A 19 -3.88 -6.95 12.44
N SER A 20 -3.03 -5.92 12.47
CA SER A 20 -3.00 -4.91 13.53
C SER A 20 -2.44 -3.57 13.05
N VAL A 21 -2.90 -2.49 13.68
CA VAL A 21 -2.41 -1.12 13.47
C VAL A 21 -0.94 -0.95 13.85
N ALA A 22 -0.37 -1.88 14.61
CA ALA A 22 1.04 -1.88 14.98
C ALA A 22 1.99 -1.89 13.75
N HIS A 23 1.51 -2.34 12.58
CA HIS A 23 2.30 -2.40 11.35
C HIS A 23 2.12 -1.18 10.42
N VAL A 24 1.31 -0.18 10.79
CA VAL A 24 1.07 1.00 9.93
C VAL A 24 2.37 1.70 9.52
N LEU A 25 3.35 1.76 10.44
CA LEU A 25 4.66 2.37 10.18
C LEU A 25 5.48 1.66 9.10
N ALA A 26 5.16 0.41 8.76
CA ALA A 26 5.84 -0.30 7.66
C ALA A 26 5.67 0.42 6.31
N ILE A 27 4.57 1.15 6.11
CA ILE A 27 4.37 1.97 4.91
C ILE A 27 5.48 3.01 4.78
N ASP A 28 5.67 3.82 5.82
CA ASP A 28 6.57 4.97 5.72
C ASP A 28 8.04 4.60 5.96
N TYR A 29 8.31 3.56 6.76
CA TYR A 29 9.67 3.18 7.15
C TYR A 29 10.24 1.99 6.37
N ALA A 30 9.42 1.19 5.68
CA ALA A 30 9.91 0.08 4.86
C ALA A 30 9.56 0.27 3.37
N LEU A 31 8.29 0.52 3.04
CA LEU A 31 7.84 0.54 1.65
C LEU A 31 8.20 1.85 0.93
N ARG A 32 7.94 3.01 1.54
CA ARG A 32 8.24 4.32 0.95
C ARG A 32 9.72 4.46 0.52
N PRO A 33 10.73 4.04 1.32
CA PRO A 33 12.13 4.06 0.88
C PRO A 33 12.39 3.28 -0.42
N VAL A 34 11.75 2.11 -0.60
CA VAL A 34 11.91 1.29 -1.81
C VAL A 34 11.25 1.97 -3.02
N LEU A 35 10.06 2.55 -2.85
CA LEU A 35 9.37 3.25 -3.94
C LEU A 35 10.17 4.48 -4.41
N THR A 36 10.74 5.23 -3.45
CA THR A 36 11.61 6.38 -3.74
C THR A 36 12.89 5.96 -4.44
N SER A 37 13.53 4.85 -4.04
CA SER A 37 14.74 4.36 -4.69
C SER A 37 14.50 3.92 -6.15
N MET A 38 13.26 3.53 -6.47
CA MET A 38 12.82 3.21 -7.83
C MET A 38 12.45 4.42 -8.70
N GLY A 39 12.66 5.64 -8.21
CA GLY A 39 12.49 6.88 -8.96
C GLY A 39 11.06 7.46 -8.95
N ALA A 40 10.19 7.03 -8.02
CA ALA A 40 8.86 7.61 -7.88
C ALA A 40 8.95 9.14 -7.69
N ALA A 41 8.23 9.89 -8.52
CA ALA A 41 8.24 11.36 -8.47
C ALA A 41 7.47 11.90 -7.26
N HIS A 42 6.35 11.25 -6.92
CA HIS A 42 5.53 11.63 -5.79
C HIS A 42 4.91 10.40 -5.13
N VAL A 43 5.31 10.12 -3.89
CA VAL A 43 4.71 9.05 -3.09
C VAL A 43 3.71 9.70 -2.12
N VAL A 44 2.41 9.56 -2.41
CA VAL A 44 1.34 10.15 -1.58
C VAL A 44 1.26 9.45 -0.21
N PRO A 45 0.51 10.00 0.77
CA PRO A 45 0.19 9.26 2.00
C PRO A 45 -0.38 7.89 1.67
N GLY A 46 0.15 6.84 2.31
CA GLY A 46 -0.30 5.48 2.07
C GLY A 46 -1.60 5.17 2.81
N TRP A 47 -2.26 4.12 2.37
CA TRP A 47 -3.48 3.61 2.99
C TRP A 47 -3.21 2.22 3.58
N PHE A 48 -3.52 2.06 4.87
CA PHE A 48 -3.40 0.79 5.57
C PHE A 48 -4.80 0.30 5.94
N THR A 49 -5.16 -0.93 5.54
CA THR A 49 -6.45 -1.53 5.87
C THR A 49 -6.23 -2.74 6.78
N LEU A 50 -7.00 -2.86 7.86
CA LEU A 50 -6.88 -4.04 8.71
C LEU A 50 -7.49 -5.24 8.00
N ASP A 51 -6.90 -6.42 8.15
CA ASP A 51 -7.37 -7.62 7.46
C ASP A 51 -8.83 -7.96 7.82
N LYS A 52 -9.25 -7.65 9.05
CA LYS A 52 -10.65 -7.82 9.52
C LYS A 52 -11.67 -6.91 8.82
N ASP A 53 -11.21 -5.83 8.18
CA ASP A 53 -12.05 -4.87 7.47
C ASP A 53 -12.16 -5.24 5.97
N ILE A 54 -11.55 -6.35 5.54
CA ILE A 54 -11.59 -6.86 4.17
C ILE A 54 -12.48 -8.09 4.13
N THR A 55 -13.50 -8.07 3.28
CA THR A 55 -14.36 -9.23 3.03
C THR A 55 -14.19 -9.69 1.59
N VAL A 56 -13.97 -10.99 1.39
CA VAL A 56 -13.91 -11.62 0.07
C VAL A 56 -15.15 -12.49 -0.10
N GLY A 57 -15.99 -12.15 -1.06
CA GLY A 57 -17.17 -12.90 -1.45
C GLY A 57 -16.81 -14.23 -2.12
N ALA A 58 -17.75 -15.18 -2.12
CA ALA A 58 -17.56 -16.48 -2.78
C ALA A 58 -17.36 -16.38 -4.31
N ASP A 59 -17.77 -15.27 -4.90
CA ASP A 59 -17.57 -14.89 -6.30
C ASP A 59 -16.19 -14.23 -6.56
N GLY A 60 -15.38 -14.04 -5.52
CA GLY A 60 -14.10 -13.34 -5.59
C GLY A 60 -14.20 -11.82 -5.49
N THR A 61 -15.41 -11.27 -5.28
CA THR A 61 -15.59 -9.82 -5.08
C THR A 61 -14.98 -9.40 -3.74
N VAL A 62 -14.20 -8.32 -3.72
CA VAL A 62 -13.61 -7.76 -2.50
C VAL A 62 -14.38 -6.52 -2.08
N SER A 63 -14.85 -6.48 -0.84
CA SER A 63 -15.43 -5.29 -0.21
C SER A 63 -14.63 -4.90 1.03
N LEU A 64 -14.63 -3.59 1.30
CA LEU A 64 -14.01 -3.02 2.50
C LEU A 64 -15.12 -2.56 3.44
N ALA A 65 -14.94 -2.74 4.74
CA ALA A 65 -15.78 -2.08 5.73
C ALA A 65 -15.68 -0.56 5.54
N ALA A 66 -16.78 0.17 5.77
CA ALA A 66 -16.77 1.63 5.64
C ALA A 66 -15.71 2.20 6.61
N GLY A 67 -14.73 2.93 6.09
CA GLY A 67 -13.72 3.59 6.90
C GLY A 67 -14.35 4.72 7.72
N THR A 68 -14.05 4.78 9.02
CA THR A 68 -14.31 5.95 9.87
C THR A 68 -13.35 7.09 9.58
#